data_AF-A0A1S1Z206-F1
#
_entry.id   AF-A0A1S1Z206-F1
#
_cell.length_a   1.000
_cell.length_b   1.000
_cell.length_c   1.000
_cell.angle_alpha   90.00
_cell.angle_beta   90.00
_cell.angle_gamma   90.00
#
_symmetry.space_group_name_H-M   'P 1'
#
loop_
_entity.id
_entity.type
_entity.pdbx_description
1 polymer ?
#
loop_
_entity_poly.entity_id
_entity_poly.type
_entity_poly.pdbx_seq_one_letter_code
_entity_poly.pdbx_strand_id
1 'polypeptide(L)'
;MDIKQTSENLTIEIKWFRSSILFEMLFAIPWIGFIFFWYGNAIESNNLIGMIFPLAHVGAGAFLIYRIATSILNKTTITVDHKKLKIWTSPIPPINNGGAFEVEIQDIKQFYVTEEIKKIQKNNDSFTKVYSLNIAYHNSNKDDQVINGSWFEKESYEMKNLENVLEEYLGIKNEVIAGEYKPNLEIKATPTKKYYDPTNVGIESIEKGGVIKISLEDYTITKKQQYEWDDNSIVYEFVGNHIDGVSIFHHLEIEHQKVLLKSKPIRFFSLKSENNIQEDITLSPIILKYNDQKYDKIKTQKGILFSNSNNTQSMMTLYQSLGNETEYLLLFKNGSENYSAYLSDHIKESFINLILPRG
;
A
#
# COMPACT_ATOMS: atom_id res chain seq x y z
N MET A 1 -3.01 10.33 -2.27
CA MET A 1 -2.52 11.47 -1.47
C MET A 1 -1.57 12.26 -2.36
N ASP A 2 -1.59 13.59 -2.31
CA ASP A 2 -0.64 14.44 -3.04
C ASP A 2 0.24 15.18 -2.03
N ILE A 3 1.56 15.12 -2.20
CA ILE A 3 2.55 15.70 -1.28
C ILE A 3 3.36 16.73 -2.06
N LYS A 4 3.40 17.95 -1.54
CA LYS A 4 4.21 19.06 -2.08
C LYS A 4 5.10 19.58 -0.97
N GLN A 5 6.40 19.41 -1.14
CA GLN A 5 7.40 19.82 -0.17
C GLN A 5 8.28 20.92 -0.75
N THR A 6 8.50 21.95 0.06
CA THR A 6 9.50 23.01 -0.17
C THR A 6 10.42 23.08 1.05
N SER A 7 11.48 23.89 0.99
CA SER A 7 12.37 24.09 2.14
C SER A 7 11.67 24.70 3.35
N GLU A 8 10.60 25.47 3.15
CA GLU A 8 9.94 26.24 4.22
C GLU A 8 8.56 25.70 4.60
N ASN A 9 7.90 24.98 3.69
CA ASN A 9 6.54 24.46 3.89
C ASN A 9 6.38 23.05 3.31
N LEU A 10 5.61 22.22 4.01
CA LEU A 10 5.06 20.95 3.55
C LEU A 10 3.55 21.08 3.41
N THR A 11 2.99 20.63 2.29
CA THR A 11 1.54 20.59 2.06
C THR A 11 1.13 19.21 1.56
N ILE A 12 0.16 18.61 2.24
CA ILE A 12 -0.39 17.28 1.92
C ILE A 12 -1.89 17.43 1.67
N GLU A 13 -2.35 16.97 0.50
CA GLU A 13 -3.75 16.91 0.14
C GLU A 13 -4.27 15.46 0.14
N ILE A 14 -5.32 15.22 0.92
CA ILE A 14 -6.00 13.92 1.03
C ILE A 14 -7.43 14.08 0.52
N LYS A 15 -7.75 13.44 -0.60
CA LYS A 15 -9.12 13.39 -1.15
C LYS A 15 -9.96 12.41 -0.33
N TRP A 16 -11.22 12.77 -0.09
CA TRP A 16 -12.18 11.89 0.60
C TRP A 16 -12.84 10.85 -0.32
N PHE A 17 -12.54 10.91 -1.62
CA PHE A 17 -13.13 10.03 -2.61
C PHE A 17 -12.70 8.58 -2.37
N ARG A 18 -13.70 7.69 -2.30
CA ARG A 18 -13.55 6.24 -2.20
C ARG A 18 -14.44 5.56 -3.22
N SER A 19 -14.00 4.47 -3.82
CA SER A 19 -14.76 3.78 -4.88
C SER A 19 -16.12 3.27 -4.41
N SER A 20 -16.28 2.97 -3.12
CA SER A 20 -17.56 2.57 -2.52
C SER A 20 -18.64 3.65 -2.66
N ILE A 21 -18.27 4.93 -2.81
CA ILE A 21 -19.21 6.04 -3.00
C ILE A 21 -20.05 5.91 -4.27
N LEU A 22 -19.53 5.21 -5.30
CA LEU A 22 -20.26 4.98 -6.54
C LEU A 22 -21.49 4.10 -6.29
N PHE A 23 -21.36 3.09 -5.42
CA PHE A 23 -22.47 2.24 -5.02
C PHE A 23 -23.48 3.00 -4.14
N GLU A 24 -22.99 3.89 -3.26
CA GLU A 24 -23.86 4.74 -2.46
C GLU A 24 -24.68 5.70 -3.32
N MET A 25 -24.09 6.29 -4.36
CA MET A 25 -24.82 7.12 -5.32
C MET A 25 -25.89 6.34 -6.07
N LEU A 26 -25.56 5.14 -6.54
CA LEU A 26 -26.50 4.27 -7.23
C LEU A 26 -27.70 3.93 -6.33
N PHE A 27 -27.48 3.79 -5.02
CA PHE A 27 -28.55 3.57 -4.04
C PHE A 27 -29.33 4.85 -3.69
N ALA A 28 -28.66 6.01 -3.64
CA ALA A 28 -29.29 7.28 -3.29
C ALA A 28 -30.35 7.71 -4.30
N ILE A 29 -30.12 7.48 -5.61
CA ILE A 29 -31.05 7.85 -6.69
C ILE A 29 -32.44 7.24 -6.49
N PRO A 30 -32.61 5.90 -6.41
CA PRO A 30 -33.92 5.29 -6.19
C PRO A 30 -34.50 5.65 -4.81
N TRP A 31 -33.66 5.82 -3.77
CA TRP A 31 -34.13 6.26 -2.45
C TRP A 31 -34.82 7.63 -2.50
N ILE A 32 -34.18 8.61 -3.15
CA ILE A 32 -34.74 9.95 -3.33
C ILE A 32 -36.00 9.89 -4.19
N GLY A 33 -35.97 9.12 -5.29
CA GLY A 33 -37.14 8.93 -6.16
C GLY A 33 -38.34 8.33 -5.42
N PHE A 34 -38.11 7.32 -4.56
CA PHE A 34 -39.13 6.72 -3.71
C PHE A 34 -39.77 7.74 -2.76
N ILE A 35 -38.98 8.61 -2.14
CA ILE A 35 -39.50 9.67 -1.25
C ILE A 35 -40.39 10.65 -2.02
N PHE A 36 -39.96 11.13 -3.19
CA PHE A 36 -40.80 12.03 -4.01
C PHE A 36 -42.11 11.38 -4.44
N PHE A 37 -42.04 10.13 -4.92
CA PHE A 37 -43.23 9.36 -5.29
C PHE A 37 -44.20 9.19 -4.11
N TRP A 38 -43.68 8.85 -2.93
CA TRP A 38 -44.49 8.68 -1.73
C TRP A 38 -45.20 9.97 -1.32
N TYR A 39 -44.48 11.10 -1.25
CA TYR A 39 -45.07 12.38 -0.89
C TYR A 39 -46.10 12.85 -1.92
N GLY A 40 -45.88 12.61 -3.22
CA GLY A 40 -46.86 12.88 -4.27
C GLY A 40 -48.21 12.21 -3.98
N ASN A 41 -48.20 10.90 -3.75
CA ASN A 41 -49.41 10.13 -3.42
C ASN A 41 -50.06 10.57 -2.09
N ALA A 42 -49.25 10.88 -1.07
CA ALA A 42 -49.76 11.30 0.23
C ALA A 42 -50.47 12.67 0.16
N ILE A 43 -49.96 13.59 -0.66
CA ILE A 43 -50.56 14.91 -0.90
C ILE A 43 -51.86 14.77 -1.68
N GLU A 44 -51.88 13.99 -2.77
CA GLU A 44 -53.09 13.78 -3.57
C GLU A 44 -54.24 13.15 -2.77
N SER A 45 -53.91 12.24 -1.85
CA SER A 45 -54.89 11.57 -0.99
C SER A 45 -55.25 12.32 0.30
N ASN A 46 -54.66 13.50 0.55
CA ASN A 46 -54.78 14.25 1.80
C ASN A 46 -54.51 13.39 3.06
N ASN A 47 -53.57 12.44 2.96
CA ASN A 47 -53.26 11.49 4.03
C ASN A 47 -52.16 12.04 4.95
N LEU A 48 -52.57 12.66 6.05
CA LEU A 48 -51.67 13.25 7.04
C LEU A 48 -50.63 12.25 7.60
N ILE A 49 -51.04 11.00 7.86
CA ILE A 49 -50.14 9.96 8.36
C ILE A 49 -49.10 9.61 7.29
N GLY A 50 -49.53 9.53 6.03
CA GLY A 50 -48.67 9.33 4.87
C GLY A 50 -47.63 10.43 4.68
N MET A 51 -47.88 11.65 5.15
CA MET A 51 -46.93 12.78 5.09
C MET A 51 -45.91 12.79 6.24
N ILE A 52 -46.33 12.38 7.44
CA ILE A 52 -45.48 12.43 8.65
C ILE A 52 -44.53 11.22 8.70
N PHE A 53 -45.04 10.03 8.39
CA PHE A 53 -44.28 8.77 8.49
C PHE A 53 -42.91 8.79 7.76
N PRO A 54 -42.78 9.36 6.55
CA PRO A 54 -41.51 9.34 5.82
C PRO A 54 -40.48 10.36 6.30
N LEU A 55 -40.77 11.24 7.27
CA LEU A 55 -39.84 12.29 7.69
C LEU A 55 -38.47 11.75 8.14
N ALA A 56 -38.44 10.61 8.83
CA ALA A 56 -37.18 9.94 9.19
C ALA A 56 -36.41 9.48 7.95
N HIS A 57 -37.10 9.03 6.90
CA HIS A 57 -36.50 8.61 5.63
C HIS A 57 -35.95 9.81 4.85
N VAL A 58 -36.63 10.97 4.93
CA VAL A 58 -36.12 12.23 4.39
C VAL A 58 -34.82 12.62 5.08
N GLY A 59 -34.77 12.54 6.42
CA GLY A 59 -33.56 12.77 7.19
C GLY A 59 -32.41 11.83 6.78
N ALA A 60 -32.70 10.54 6.62
CA ALA A 60 -31.73 9.56 6.14
C ALA A 60 -31.25 9.88 4.71
N GLY A 61 -32.15 10.29 3.82
CA GLY A 61 -31.82 10.70 2.46
C GLY A 61 -30.95 11.95 2.43
N ALA A 62 -31.27 12.97 3.22
CA ALA A 62 -30.47 14.19 3.34
C ALA A 62 -29.05 13.89 3.88
N PHE A 63 -28.95 13.04 4.89
CA PHE A 63 -27.66 12.57 5.42
C PHE A 63 -26.85 11.81 4.36
N LEU A 64 -27.49 10.93 3.60
CA LEU A 64 -26.85 10.19 2.51
C LEU A 64 -26.32 11.13 1.42
N ILE A 65 -27.10 12.11 0.99
CA ILE A 65 -26.67 13.13 0.01
C ILE A 65 -25.48 13.92 0.56
N TYR A 66 -25.56 14.37 1.81
CA TYR A 66 -24.45 15.08 2.46
C TYR A 66 -23.17 14.21 2.49
N ARG A 67 -23.30 12.92 2.83
CA ARG A 67 -22.16 11.99 2.86
C ARG A 67 -21.55 11.81 1.46
N ILE A 68 -22.39 11.62 0.44
CA ILE A 68 -21.95 11.53 -0.96
C ILE A 68 -21.22 12.80 -1.40
N ALA A 69 -21.83 13.96 -1.15
CA ALA A 69 -21.26 15.25 -1.54
C ALA A 69 -19.91 15.51 -0.87
N THR A 70 -19.81 15.25 0.44
CA THR A 70 -18.54 15.40 1.17
C THR A 70 -17.49 14.41 0.70
N SER A 71 -17.81 13.14 0.50
CA SER A 71 -16.83 12.16 -0.02
C SER A 71 -16.31 12.52 -1.43
N ILE A 72 -17.14 13.08 -2.30
CA ILE A 72 -16.72 13.42 -3.67
C ILE A 72 -15.93 14.73 -3.70
N LEU A 73 -16.41 15.76 -2.99
CA LEU A 73 -15.89 17.11 -3.12
C LEU A 73 -14.83 17.44 -2.09
N ASN A 74 -14.88 16.85 -0.89
CA ASN A 74 -13.98 17.26 0.17
C ASN A 74 -12.57 16.74 -0.02
N LYS A 75 -11.66 17.59 0.44
CA LYS A 75 -10.26 17.27 0.68
C LYS A 75 -9.89 17.75 2.07
N THR A 76 -9.07 16.97 2.75
CA THR A 76 -8.31 17.43 3.92
C THR A 76 -6.96 17.92 3.44
N THR A 77 -6.62 19.15 3.79
CA THR A 77 -5.32 19.76 3.52
C THR A 77 -4.57 19.88 4.83
N ILE A 78 -3.34 19.39 4.84
CA ILE A 78 -2.41 19.49 5.97
C ILE A 78 -1.28 20.39 5.48
N THR A 79 -1.05 21.50 6.17
CA THR A 79 0.07 22.38 5.89
C THR A 79 0.91 22.49 7.14
N VAL A 80 2.21 22.28 6.98
CA VAL A 80 3.20 22.33 8.04
C VAL A 80 4.25 23.35 7.65
N ASP A 81 4.50 24.29 8.54
CA ASP A 81 5.66 25.18 8.51
C ASP A 81 6.50 24.97 9.78
N HIS A 82 7.63 25.67 9.92
CA HIS A 82 8.50 25.50 11.09
C HIS A 82 7.91 25.98 12.42
N LYS A 83 6.75 26.66 12.41
CA LYS A 83 6.09 27.21 13.60
C LYS A 83 4.82 26.46 13.95
N LYS A 84 4.04 26.05 12.94
CA LYS A 84 2.69 25.50 13.13
C LYS A 84 2.31 24.44 12.12
N LEU A 85 1.45 23.55 12.59
CA LEU A 85 0.67 22.61 11.80
C LEU A 85 -0.75 23.13 11.67
N LYS A 86 -1.28 23.14 10.44
CA LYS A 86 -2.69 23.44 10.14
C LYS A 86 -3.30 22.28 9.38
N ILE A 87 -4.50 21.89 9.76
CA ILE A 87 -5.30 20.87 9.09
C ILE A 87 -6.68 21.44 8.87
N TRP A 88 -7.19 21.39 7.65
CA TRP A 88 -8.56 21.81 7.39
C TRP A 88 -9.20 21.00 6.29
N THR A 89 -10.53 20.96 6.31
CA THR A 89 -11.34 20.23 5.33
C THR A 89 -12.21 21.20 4.55
N SER A 90 -12.22 21.07 3.21
CA SER A 90 -12.97 21.95 2.31
C SER A 90 -13.44 21.19 1.07
N PRO A 91 -14.51 21.62 0.36
CA PRO A 91 -15.28 22.85 0.58
C PRO A 91 -16.47 22.71 1.54
N ILE A 92 -16.98 21.51 1.79
CA ILE A 92 -18.17 21.31 2.64
C ILE A 92 -17.73 21.09 4.10
N PRO A 93 -18.26 21.87 5.07
CA PRO A 93 -17.90 21.72 6.48
C PRO A 93 -18.29 20.33 7.02
N PRO A 94 -17.37 19.62 7.70
CA PRO A 94 -17.70 18.36 8.34
C PRO A 94 -18.57 18.57 9.58
N ILE A 95 -19.61 17.73 9.75
CA ILE A 95 -20.59 17.81 10.85
C ILE A 95 -19.97 17.64 12.27
N ASN A 96 -18.75 17.10 12.39
CA ASN A 96 -18.11 16.81 13.67
C ASN A 96 -16.71 17.45 13.77
N ASN A 97 -16.61 18.74 14.13
CA ASN A 97 -15.40 19.49 14.55
C ASN A 97 -14.09 19.32 13.72
N GLY A 98 -14.07 18.58 12.62
CA GLY A 98 -12.90 18.26 11.80
C GLY A 98 -12.61 19.27 10.70
N GLY A 99 -13.16 20.47 10.83
CA GLY A 99 -13.13 21.50 9.80
C GLY A 99 -11.81 22.27 9.76
N ALA A 100 -11.23 22.55 10.93
CA ALA A 100 -9.96 23.24 11.06
C ALA A 100 -9.31 22.90 12.41
N PHE A 101 -8.04 22.53 12.39
CA PHE A 101 -7.19 22.25 13.55
C PHE A 101 -5.86 22.97 13.34
N GLU A 102 -5.35 23.63 14.38
CA GLU A 102 -4.08 24.35 14.35
C GLU A 102 -3.35 24.13 15.67
N VAL A 103 -2.06 23.85 15.60
CA VAL A 103 -1.20 23.58 16.75
C VAL A 103 0.23 24.06 16.48
N GLU A 104 0.93 24.53 17.50
CA GLU A 104 2.33 24.92 17.38
C GLU A 104 3.25 23.69 17.36
N ILE A 105 4.24 23.68 16.47
CA ILE A 105 5.15 22.53 16.31
C ILE A 105 5.90 22.22 17.60
N GLN A 106 6.25 23.24 18.39
CA GLN A 106 6.96 23.08 19.66
C GLN A 106 6.17 22.30 20.72
N ASP A 107 4.84 22.21 20.58
CA ASP A 107 3.99 21.45 21.50
C ASP A 107 3.87 19.97 21.09
N ILE A 108 4.14 19.67 19.82
CA ILE A 108 4.04 18.33 19.23
C ILE A 108 5.26 17.52 19.67
N LYS A 109 5.02 16.45 20.43
CA LYS A 109 6.04 15.45 20.72
C LYS A 109 6.28 14.55 19.51
N GLN A 110 5.20 14.00 18.96
CA GLN A 110 5.24 13.15 17.77
C GLN A 110 3.85 12.89 17.18
N PHE A 111 3.83 12.30 15.99
CA PHE A 111 2.61 11.81 15.36
C PHE A 111 2.51 10.30 15.56
N TYR A 112 1.31 9.77 15.64
CA TYR A 112 1.15 8.33 15.71
C TYR A 112 -0.20 7.87 15.16
N VAL A 113 -0.18 6.72 14.48
CA VAL A 113 -1.40 6.09 13.98
C VAL A 113 -2.03 5.20 15.05
N THR A 114 -3.36 5.19 15.17
CA THR A 114 -4.12 4.22 15.96
C THR A 114 -5.00 3.35 15.06
N GLU A 115 -5.22 2.09 15.45
CA GLU A 115 -6.18 1.19 14.80
C GLU A 115 -7.43 1.04 15.67
N GLU A 116 -8.59 1.39 15.10
CA GLU A 116 -9.89 1.15 15.70
C GLU A 116 -10.59 0.00 14.95
N ILE A 117 -10.94 -1.07 15.67
CA ILE A 117 -11.68 -2.22 15.11
C ILE A 117 -13.17 -1.99 15.33
N LYS A 118 -13.90 -1.71 14.24
CA LYS A 118 -15.35 -1.56 14.23
C LYS A 118 -16.01 -2.88 13.85
N LYS A 119 -16.73 -3.50 14.78
CA LYS A 119 -17.54 -4.69 14.50
C LYS A 119 -18.76 -4.32 13.67
N ILE A 120 -18.94 -4.96 12.53
CA ILE A 120 -20.02 -4.64 11.58
C ILE A 120 -21.33 -5.33 11.99
N GLN A 121 -21.28 -6.55 12.55
CA GLN A 121 -22.45 -7.27 13.06
C GLN A 121 -22.13 -8.22 14.23
N LYS A 122 -23.18 -8.58 14.99
CA LYS A 122 -23.09 -9.42 16.20
C LYS A 122 -22.87 -10.92 15.91
N ASN A 123 -23.01 -11.38 14.66
CA ASN A 123 -23.05 -12.81 14.29
C ASN A 123 -22.05 -13.25 13.20
N ASN A 124 -21.22 -12.36 12.66
CA ASN A 124 -20.15 -12.73 11.73
C ASN A 124 -18.84 -12.06 12.18
N ASP A 125 -17.70 -12.74 12.00
CA ASP A 125 -16.34 -12.22 12.22
C ASP A 125 -15.94 -11.13 11.20
N SER A 126 -16.88 -10.32 10.72
CA SER A 126 -16.60 -9.19 9.85
C SER A 126 -16.33 -7.93 10.68
N PHE A 127 -15.08 -7.47 10.61
CA PHE A 127 -14.60 -6.23 11.21
C PHE A 127 -14.13 -5.26 10.14
N THR A 128 -14.45 -3.99 10.31
CA THR A 128 -13.81 -2.89 9.57
C THR A 128 -12.73 -2.30 10.45
N LYS A 129 -11.54 -2.09 9.87
CA LYS A 129 -10.44 -1.40 10.54
C LYS A 129 -10.43 0.06 10.10
N VAL A 130 -10.24 0.96 11.06
CA VAL A 130 -10.14 2.40 10.81
C VAL A 130 -8.83 2.89 11.40
N TYR A 131 -8.01 3.54 10.57
CA TYR A 131 -6.70 4.04 10.97
C TYR A 131 -6.73 5.56 11.10
N SER A 132 -6.45 6.08 12.29
CA SER A 132 -6.49 7.53 12.56
C SER A 132 -5.11 8.07 12.88
N LEU A 133 -4.82 9.31 12.47
CA LEU A 133 -3.61 10.01 12.84
C LEU A 133 -3.88 10.86 14.08
N ASN A 134 -2.99 10.75 15.07
CA ASN A 134 -3.09 11.46 16.33
C ASN A 134 -1.79 12.21 16.61
N ILE A 135 -1.87 13.20 17.49
CA ILE A 135 -0.72 13.95 18.01
C ILE A 135 -0.57 13.63 19.49
N ALA A 136 0.65 13.26 19.86
CA ALA A 136 1.11 13.27 21.24
C ALA A 136 1.83 14.58 21.53
N TYR A 137 1.60 15.14 22.71
CA TYR A 137 2.15 16.43 23.12
C TYR A 137 3.28 16.27 24.14
N HIS A 138 4.21 17.24 24.20
CA HIS A 138 5.33 17.18 25.15
C HIS A 138 4.90 17.24 26.62
N ASN A 139 3.88 18.04 26.93
CA ASN A 139 3.51 18.41 28.31
C ASN A 139 2.08 18.01 28.69
N SER A 140 1.47 17.07 27.97
CA SER A 140 0.07 16.69 28.18
C SER A 140 -0.11 15.18 28.06
N ASN A 141 -0.93 14.61 28.95
CA ASN A 141 -1.42 13.22 28.86
C ASN A 141 -2.64 13.09 27.95
N LYS A 142 -3.08 14.20 27.33
CA LYS A 142 -4.17 14.24 26.36
C LYS A 142 -3.57 14.23 24.97
N ASP A 143 -4.02 13.29 24.15
CA ASP A 143 -3.72 13.22 22.73
C ASP A 143 -4.91 13.76 21.94
N ASP A 144 -4.64 14.39 20.81
CA ASP A 144 -5.68 14.86 19.90
C ASP A 144 -5.67 14.05 18.61
N GLN A 145 -6.84 13.53 18.25
CA GLN A 145 -7.07 12.93 16.94
C GLN A 145 -7.16 14.03 15.89
N VAL A 146 -6.12 14.16 15.08
CA VAL A 146 -6.03 15.22 14.08
C VAL A 146 -6.63 14.82 12.75
N ILE A 147 -6.60 13.53 12.45
CA ILE A 147 -7.25 13.00 11.25
C ILE A 147 -7.97 11.71 11.60
N ASN A 148 -9.29 11.73 11.37
CA ASN A 148 -10.12 10.56 11.59
C ASN A 148 -10.16 9.69 10.33
N GLY A 149 -9.65 8.46 10.44
CA GLY A 149 -9.59 7.52 9.32
C GLY A 149 -10.94 7.19 8.69
N SER A 150 -12.04 7.38 9.43
CA SER A 150 -13.39 7.11 8.91
C SER A 150 -13.84 8.09 7.84
N TRP A 151 -13.15 9.22 7.67
CA TRP A 151 -13.52 10.22 6.67
C TRP A 151 -13.20 9.79 5.24
N PHE A 152 -12.18 8.95 5.05
CA PHE A 152 -11.64 8.69 3.72
C PHE A 152 -11.08 7.27 3.51
N GLU A 153 -11.33 6.34 4.46
CA GLU A 153 -11.00 4.90 4.36
C GLU A 153 -9.59 4.64 3.81
N LYS A 154 -8.58 5.18 4.50
CA LYS A 154 -7.18 4.95 4.14
C LYS A 154 -6.67 3.65 4.77
N GLU A 155 -5.86 2.93 4.01
CA GLU A 155 -5.16 1.74 4.49
C GLU A 155 -4.08 2.11 5.52
N SER A 156 -3.68 1.15 6.35
CA SER A 156 -2.67 1.38 7.42
C SER A 156 -1.36 1.93 6.87
N TYR A 157 -0.92 1.44 5.71
CA TYR A 157 0.29 1.89 5.06
C TYR A 157 0.23 3.37 4.67
N GLU A 158 -0.88 3.82 4.08
CA GLU A 158 -1.03 5.23 3.70
C GLU A 158 -0.99 6.15 4.94
N MET A 159 -1.57 5.70 6.06
CA MET A 159 -1.56 6.46 7.32
C MET A 159 -0.19 6.47 8.01
N LYS A 160 0.55 5.35 8.01
CA LYS A 160 1.93 5.33 8.53
C LYS A 160 2.88 6.10 7.62
N ASN A 161 2.68 6.08 6.31
CA ASN A 161 3.44 6.93 5.40
C ASN A 161 3.20 8.42 5.69
N LEU A 162 1.95 8.80 5.96
CA LEU A 162 1.61 10.16 6.37
C LEU A 162 2.31 10.57 7.69
N GLU A 163 2.30 9.68 8.70
CA GLU A 163 3.07 9.87 9.94
C GLU A 163 4.55 10.12 9.65
N ASN A 164 5.20 9.21 8.91
CA ASN A 164 6.63 9.30 8.61
C ASN A 164 6.98 10.59 7.86
N VAL A 165 6.19 11.00 6.87
CA VAL A 165 6.44 12.22 6.10
C VAL A 165 6.38 13.46 6.99
N LEU A 166 5.40 13.52 7.90
CA LEU A 166 5.28 14.64 8.84
C LEU A 166 6.46 14.68 9.83
N GLU A 167 6.84 13.53 10.36
CA GLU A 167 7.94 13.43 11.32
C GLU A 167 9.30 13.74 10.69
N GLU A 168 9.58 13.19 9.50
CA GLU A 168 10.81 13.44 8.76
C GLU A 168 10.95 14.93 8.41
N TYR A 169 9.86 15.56 7.96
CA TYR A 169 9.85 16.98 7.63
C TYR A 169 10.14 17.87 8.85
N LEU A 170 9.63 17.48 10.02
CA LEU A 170 9.79 18.24 11.27
C LEU A 170 11.05 17.87 12.06
N GLY A 171 11.79 16.84 11.63
CA GLY A 171 12.93 16.30 12.38
C GLY A 171 12.52 15.67 13.72
N ILE A 172 11.27 15.21 13.82
CA ILE A 172 10.75 14.54 15.01
C ILE A 172 11.29 13.11 15.02
N LYS A 173 11.81 12.70 16.18
CA LYS A 173 12.27 11.33 16.40
C LYS A 173 11.11 10.48 16.88
N ASN A 174 10.75 9.45 16.12
CA ASN A 174 9.71 8.51 16.47
C ASN A 174 10.08 7.70 17.73
N GLU A 175 9.14 7.60 18.66
CA GLU A 175 9.19 6.80 19.88
C GLU A 175 7.91 5.98 20.04
N VAL A 176 8.04 4.74 20.53
CA VAL A 176 6.88 3.85 20.73
C VAL A 176 5.84 4.48 21.67
N ILE A 177 4.62 4.69 21.17
CA ILE A 177 3.47 5.16 21.97
C ILE A 177 2.57 3.99 22.39
N ALA A 178 2.03 4.05 23.61
CA ALA A 178 1.02 3.11 24.06
C ALA A 178 -0.28 3.28 23.25
N GLY A 179 -0.76 2.20 22.61
CA GLY A 179 -1.95 2.25 21.75
C GLY A 179 -1.66 2.62 20.29
N GLU A 180 -0.41 2.96 19.96
CA GLU A 180 0.03 3.10 18.59
C GLU A 180 -0.21 1.80 17.81
N TYR A 181 -0.73 1.96 16.59
CA TYR A 181 -0.79 0.89 15.61
C TYR A 181 0.62 0.42 15.32
N LYS A 182 0.94 -0.74 15.88
CA LYS A 182 2.09 -1.50 15.47
C LYS A 182 1.65 -2.35 14.29
N PRO A 183 2.21 -2.14 13.09
CA PRO A 183 2.07 -3.15 12.06
C PRO A 183 2.53 -4.46 12.69
N ASN A 184 1.66 -5.47 12.70
CA ASN A 184 1.99 -6.73 13.35
C ASN A 184 3.14 -7.36 12.58
N LEU A 185 4.36 -7.17 13.05
CA LEU A 185 5.58 -7.72 12.44
C LEU A 185 5.73 -9.21 12.77
N GLU A 186 4.91 -9.76 13.67
CA GLU A 186 4.67 -11.21 13.71
C GLU A 186 3.76 -11.58 12.54
N ILE A 187 4.38 -11.73 11.38
CA ILE A 187 3.71 -12.10 10.15
C ILE A 187 3.28 -13.57 10.26
N LYS A 188 2.10 -13.83 10.81
CA LYS A 188 1.28 -14.99 10.43
C LYS A 188 0.45 -14.66 9.18
N ALA A 189 0.99 -13.92 8.22
CA ALA A 189 0.38 -13.88 6.90
C ALA A 189 0.52 -15.27 6.29
N THR A 190 -0.59 -15.83 5.84
CA THR A 190 -0.55 -16.92 4.87
C THR A 190 -0.30 -16.29 3.50
N PRO A 191 0.61 -16.82 2.67
CA PRO A 191 0.79 -16.28 1.33
C PRO A 191 -0.56 -16.34 0.59
N THR A 192 -0.85 -15.29 -0.17
CA THR A 192 -1.99 -15.23 -1.07
C THR A 192 -1.90 -16.43 -2.02
N LYS A 193 -2.78 -17.42 -1.82
CA LYS A 193 -2.87 -18.59 -2.70
C LYS A 193 -3.63 -18.18 -3.94
N LYS A 194 -2.94 -18.05 -5.08
CA LYS A 194 -3.63 -18.02 -6.37
C LYS A 194 -4.27 -19.40 -6.60
N TYR A 195 -5.58 -19.42 -6.81
CA TYR A 195 -6.29 -20.63 -7.19
C TYR A 195 -5.71 -21.14 -8.51
N TYR A 196 -5.37 -22.43 -8.58
CA TYR A 196 -4.87 -23.03 -9.81
C TYR A 196 -6.00 -23.05 -10.84
N ASP A 197 -5.87 -22.20 -11.85
CA ASP A 197 -6.73 -22.22 -13.02
C ASP A 197 -6.04 -23.05 -14.12
N PRO A 198 -6.54 -24.26 -14.45
CA PRO A 198 -5.95 -25.09 -15.49
C PRO A 198 -6.03 -24.45 -16.89
N THR A 199 -6.87 -23.43 -17.08
CA THR A 199 -7.02 -22.71 -18.34
C THR A 199 -6.10 -21.49 -18.45
N ASN A 200 -5.45 -21.10 -17.34
CA ASN A 200 -4.56 -19.95 -17.28
C ASN A 200 -3.26 -20.30 -16.52
N VAL A 201 -2.48 -21.19 -17.13
CA VAL A 201 -1.20 -21.66 -16.58
C VAL A 201 -0.09 -20.65 -16.93
N GLY A 202 0.32 -19.85 -15.95
CA GLY A 202 1.46 -18.95 -16.03
C GLY A 202 2.70 -19.46 -15.27
N ILE A 203 3.78 -18.66 -15.31
CA ILE A 203 5.02 -18.94 -14.58
C ILE A 203 4.76 -19.02 -13.06
N GLU A 204 3.82 -18.22 -12.55
CA GLU A 204 3.40 -18.25 -11.16
C GLU A 204 2.82 -19.60 -10.71
N SER A 205 2.33 -20.43 -11.63
CA SER A 205 1.73 -21.74 -11.34
C SER A 205 2.78 -22.85 -11.18
N ILE A 206 4.06 -22.56 -11.44
CA ILE A 206 5.13 -23.54 -11.31
C ILE A 206 5.42 -23.76 -9.84
N GLU A 207 5.47 -25.04 -9.45
CA GLU A 207 5.81 -25.48 -8.10
C GLU A 207 7.10 -26.30 -8.11
N LYS A 208 7.59 -26.66 -6.92
CA LYS A 208 8.72 -27.58 -6.77
C LYS A 208 8.49 -28.87 -7.58
N GLY A 209 9.47 -29.23 -8.40
CA GLY A 209 9.41 -30.36 -9.33
C GLY A 209 8.94 -30.00 -10.74
N GLY A 210 8.38 -28.80 -10.95
CA GLY A 210 8.09 -28.28 -12.29
C GLY A 210 9.37 -27.94 -13.06
N VAL A 211 9.24 -27.76 -14.37
CA VAL A 211 10.36 -27.41 -15.26
C VAL A 211 10.06 -26.11 -15.99
N ILE A 212 10.99 -25.15 -15.91
CA ILE A 212 11.03 -23.98 -16.80
C ILE A 212 11.96 -24.34 -17.94
N LYS A 213 11.46 -24.31 -19.18
CA LYS A 213 12.29 -24.51 -20.37
C LYS A 213 12.60 -23.16 -21.01
N ILE A 214 13.88 -22.79 -21.08
CA ILE A 214 14.35 -21.51 -21.63
C ILE A 214 15.31 -21.83 -22.77
N SER A 215 15.01 -21.38 -23.99
CA SER A 215 15.91 -21.56 -25.14
C SER A 215 16.40 -23.00 -25.34
N LEU A 216 15.49 -23.97 -25.14
CA LEU A 216 15.71 -25.43 -25.19
C LEU A 216 16.39 -26.07 -23.97
N GLU A 217 16.83 -25.29 -22.99
CA GLU A 217 17.40 -25.77 -21.74
C GLU A 217 16.32 -26.00 -20.68
N ASP A 218 16.40 -27.10 -19.94
CA ASP A 218 15.40 -27.50 -18.95
C ASP A 218 15.91 -27.21 -17.52
N TYR A 219 15.16 -26.39 -16.78
CA TYR A 219 15.47 -26.03 -15.40
C TYR A 219 14.45 -26.64 -14.44
N THR A 220 14.84 -27.69 -13.72
CA THR A 220 13.95 -28.32 -12.72
C THR A 220 13.90 -27.47 -11.46
N ILE A 221 12.72 -26.97 -11.10
CA ILE A 221 12.53 -26.10 -9.95
C ILE A 221 12.64 -26.89 -8.64
N THR A 222 13.60 -26.51 -7.81
CA THR A 222 13.87 -27.15 -6.51
C THR A 222 13.31 -26.36 -5.33
N LYS A 223 13.16 -25.04 -5.50
CA LYS A 223 12.65 -24.11 -4.51
C LYS A 223 11.84 -23.00 -5.20
N LYS A 224 10.75 -22.60 -4.56
CA LYS A 224 9.95 -21.42 -4.89
C LYS A 224 9.82 -20.57 -3.63
N GLN A 225 9.99 -19.27 -3.76
CA GLN A 225 9.71 -18.30 -2.71
C GLN A 225 8.79 -17.23 -3.26
N GLN A 226 7.93 -16.70 -2.39
CA GLN A 226 6.97 -15.67 -2.73
C GLN A 226 7.27 -14.44 -1.91
N TYR A 227 7.35 -13.29 -2.56
CA TYR A 227 7.39 -11.98 -1.95
C TYR A 227 6.06 -11.30 -2.27
N GLU A 228 5.39 -10.74 -1.25
CA GLU A 228 4.25 -9.85 -1.46
C GLU A 228 4.63 -8.46 -0.97
N TRP A 229 4.46 -7.47 -1.84
CA TRP A 229 4.85 -6.10 -1.58
C TRP A 229 3.66 -5.27 -1.12
N ASP A 230 3.94 -4.12 -0.48
CA ASP A 230 2.92 -3.23 0.10
C ASP A 230 1.92 -2.69 -0.96
N ASP A 231 2.28 -2.71 -2.25
CA ASP A 231 1.40 -2.33 -3.37
C ASP A 231 0.57 -3.50 -3.92
N ASN A 232 0.52 -4.63 -3.20
CA ASN A 232 -0.10 -5.90 -3.58
C ASN A 232 0.53 -6.60 -4.79
N SER A 233 1.67 -6.11 -5.30
CA SER A 233 2.42 -6.86 -6.31
C SER A 233 3.08 -8.09 -5.70
N ILE A 234 3.14 -9.17 -6.48
CA ILE A 234 3.73 -10.44 -6.05
C ILE A 234 4.95 -10.73 -6.90
N VAL A 235 6.06 -11.07 -6.25
CA VAL A 235 7.27 -11.52 -6.90
C VAL A 235 7.56 -12.96 -6.51
N TYR A 236 7.91 -13.77 -7.50
CA TYR A 236 8.33 -15.14 -7.27
C TYR A 236 9.82 -15.28 -7.53
N GLU A 237 10.53 -15.91 -6.59
CA GLU A 237 11.89 -16.37 -6.80
C GLU A 237 11.88 -17.89 -6.96
N PHE A 238 12.50 -18.36 -8.04
CA PHE A 238 12.65 -19.79 -8.33
C PHE A 238 14.12 -20.16 -8.33
N VAL A 239 14.44 -21.30 -7.71
CA VAL A 239 15.77 -21.91 -7.81
C VAL A 239 15.65 -23.15 -8.68
N GLY A 240 16.23 -23.11 -9.86
CA GLY A 240 16.20 -24.18 -10.86
C GLY A 240 17.54 -24.89 -10.96
N ASN A 241 17.52 -26.23 -11.00
CA ASN A 241 18.67 -27.05 -11.34
C ASN A 241 18.74 -27.25 -12.85
N HIS A 242 19.93 -27.01 -13.40
CA HIS A 242 20.34 -27.28 -14.78
C HIS A 242 21.55 -28.21 -14.79
N ILE A 243 21.89 -28.79 -15.95
CA ILE A 243 23.08 -29.63 -16.08
C ILE A 243 24.38 -28.89 -15.74
N ASP A 244 24.41 -27.58 -16.01
CA ASP A 244 25.56 -26.70 -15.74
C ASP A 244 25.54 -26.05 -14.35
N GLY A 245 24.56 -26.40 -13.50
CA GLY A 245 24.47 -25.94 -12.12
C GLY A 245 23.13 -25.28 -11.76
N VAL A 246 23.15 -24.43 -10.74
CA VAL A 246 21.95 -23.81 -10.17
C VAL A 246 21.73 -22.43 -10.78
N SER A 247 20.51 -22.15 -11.22
CA SER A 247 20.06 -20.83 -11.68
C SER A 247 18.97 -20.27 -10.79
N ILE A 248 18.96 -18.96 -10.61
CA ILE A 248 17.93 -18.23 -9.87
C ILE A 248 17.11 -17.44 -10.88
N PHE A 249 15.79 -17.46 -10.72
CA PHE A 249 14.88 -16.71 -11.56
C PHE A 249 13.99 -15.81 -10.70
N HIS A 250 13.77 -14.57 -11.13
CA HIS A 250 12.81 -13.67 -10.50
C HIS A 250 11.69 -13.36 -11.50
N HIS A 251 10.45 -13.65 -11.12
CA HIS A 251 9.26 -13.30 -11.88
C HIS A 251 8.57 -12.12 -11.18
N LEU A 252 8.59 -10.95 -11.81
CA LEU A 252 8.09 -9.70 -11.24
C LEU A 252 7.44 -8.80 -12.29
N GLU A 253 6.77 -7.74 -11.83
CA GLU A 253 6.16 -6.73 -12.70
C GLU A 253 7.06 -5.48 -12.82
N ILE A 254 7.38 -5.11 -14.06
CA ILE A 254 8.13 -3.91 -14.44
C ILE A 254 7.26 -3.16 -15.45
N GLU A 255 6.95 -1.89 -15.19
CA GLU A 255 6.12 -1.05 -16.08
C GLU A 255 4.80 -1.70 -16.53
N HIS A 256 4.11 -2.37 -15.60
CA HIS A 256 2.86 -3.10 -15.85
C HIS A 256 2.99 -4.36 -16.73
N GLN A 257 4.21 -4.84 -16.94
CA GLN A 257 4.50 -6.09 -17.66
C GLN A 257 5.14 -7.10 -16.72
N LYS A 258 4.62 -8.33 -16.73
CA LYS A 258 5.26 -9.46 -16.04
C LYS A 258 6.48 -9.90 -16.83
N VAL A 259 7.63 -9.96 -16.16
CA VAL A 259 8.90 -10.37 -16.76
C VAL A 259 9.53 -11.48 -15.94
N LEU A 260 10.26 -12.37 -16.63
CA LEU A 260 11.12 -13.37 -16.00
C LEU A 260 12.58 -12.97 -16.18
N LEU A 261 13.29 -12.81 -15.06
CA LEU A 261 14.70 -12.47 -15.06
C LEU A 261 15.55 -13.67 -14.66
N LYS A 262 16.55 -14.04 -15.46
CA LYS A 262 17.59 -15.00 -15.06
C LYS A 262 18.66 -14.27 -14.27
N SER A 263 18.84 -14.66 -13.02
CA SER A 263 19.56 -13.87 -12.01
C SER A 263 20.82 -14.59 -11.54
N LYS A 264 21.94 -13.89 -11.57
CA LYS A 264 23.23 -14.35 -11.06
C LYS A 264 23.54 -13.62 -9.75
N PRO A 265 23.79 -14.34 -8.64
CA PRO A 265 24.13 -13.70 -7.39
C PRO A 265 25.47 -12.97 -7.49
N ILE A 266 25.55 -11.80 -6.88
CA ILE A 266 26.77 -11.01 -6.76
C ILE A 266 27.03 -10.63 -5.30
N ARG A 267 28.27 -10.27 -4.97
CA ARG A 267 28.65 -9.94 -3.60
C ARG A 267 28.11 -8.56 -3.23
N PHE A 268 27.09 -8.52 -2.36
CA PHE A 268 26.49 -7.27 -1.89
C PHE A 268 27.51 -6.30 -1.28
N PHE A 269 28.51 -6.82 -0.54
CA PHE A 269 29.55 -5.98 0.06
C PHE A 269 30.33 -5.15 -0.98
N SER A 270 30.59 -5.72 -2.15
CA SER A 270 31.28 -5.02 -3.25
C SER A 270 30.45 -3.85 -3.78
N LEU A 271 29.13 -4.03 -3.91
CA LEU A 271 28.21 -2.96 -4.29
C LEU A 271 28.11 -1.88 -3.22
N LYS A 272 28.03 -2.29 -1.94
CA LYS A 272 27.88 -1.37 -0.79
C LYS A 272 29.06 -0.39 -0.72
N SER A 273 30.29 -0.89 -0.86
CA SER A 273 31.50 -0.06 -0.78
C SER A 273 31.65 0.90 -1.96
N GLU A 274 31.26 0.48 -3.17
CA GLU A 274 31.43 1.29 -4.39
C GLU A 274 30.38 2.41 -4.49
N ASN A 275 29.20 2.21 -3.89
CA ASN A 275 28.04 3.08 -4.09
C ASN A 275 27.51 3.75 -2.82
N ASN A 276 28.22 3.63 -1.70
CA ASN A 276 27.80 4.16 -0.40
C ASN A 276 26.36 3.75 -0.01
N ILE A 277 25.98 2.50 -0.29
CA ILE A 277 24.64 1.99 0.02
C ILE A 277 24.50 1.92 1.55
N GLN A 278 23.53 2.66 2.09
CA GLN A 278 23.23 2.66 3.52
C GLN A 278 22.54 1.36 3.94
N GLU A 279 22.41 1.13 5.26
CA GLU A 279 21.68 -0.04 5.78
C GLU A 279 20.19 -0.01 5.43
N ASP A 280 19.62 1.19 5.28
CA ASP A 280 18.29 1.34 4.70
C ASP A 280 18.40 1.46 3.17
N ILE A 281 18.00 0.40 2.46
CA ILE A 281 18.05 0.39 1.00
C ILE A 281 17.03 1.34 0.37
N THR A 282 16.07 1.91 1.12
CA THR A 282 15.21 2.98 0.60
C THR A 282 15.99 4.26 0.28
N LEU A 283 17.06 4.49 1.04
CA LEU A 283 18.03 5.57 0.83
C LEU A 283 19.09 5.20 -0.22
N SER A 284 18.93 4.09 -0.94
CA SER A 284 19.86 3.71 -2.01
C SER A 284 19.88 4.79 -3.10
N PRO A 285 21.06 5.05 -3.67
CA PRO A 285 21.23 6.12 -4.64
C PRO A 285 20.36 5.91 -5.88
N ILE A 286 20.02 7.02 -6.55
CA ILE A 286 19.26 7.01 -7.81
C ILE A 286 20.08 6.26 -8.88
N ILE A 287 21.39 6.51 -8.94
CA ILE A 287 22.30 5.84 -9.87
C ILE A 287 23.27 4.97 -9.09
N LEU A 288 23.40 3.72 -9.53
CA LEU A 288 24.33 2.74 -8.99
C LEU A 288 25.36 2.37 -10.07
N LYS A 289 26.62 2.15 -9.67
CA LYS A 289 27.70 1.64 -10.51
C LYS A 289 28.08 0.21 -10.14
N TYR A 290 28.27 -0.62 -11.14
CA TYR A 290 28.81 -1.97 -10.97
C TYR A 290 29.49 -2.40 -12.27
N ASN A 291 30.72 -2.91 -12.18
CA ASN A 291 31.53 -3.33 -13.35
C ASN A 291 31.61 -2.26 -14.46
N ASP A 292 31.93 -1.02 -14.10
CA ASP A 292 32.00 0.15 -15.01
C ASP A 292 30.68 0.54 -15.70
N GLN A 293 29.58 -0.16 -15.41
CA GLN A 293 28.25 0.12 -15.91
C GLN A 293 27.43 0.91 -14.89
N LYS A 294 26.54 1.77 -15.39
CA LYS A 294 25.61 2.55 -14.57
C LYS A 294 24.21 1.97 -14.67
N TYR A 295 23.51 1.95 -13.55
CA TYR A 295 22.15 1.48 -13.42
C TYR A 295 21.30 2.58 -12.78
N ASP A 296 20.12 2.83 -13.34
CA ASP A 296 19.16 3.79 -12.84
C ASP A 296 18.08 3.10 -12.01
N LYS A 297 17.71 3.71 -10.88
CA LYS A 297 16.76 3.14 -9.93
C LYS A 297 15.35 3.24 -10.51
N ILE A 298 14.72 2.08 -10.73
CA ILE A 298 13.33 2.01 -11.18
C ILE A 298 12.38 2.15 -10.00
N LYS A 299 12.56 1.29 -8.99
CA LYS A 299 11.64 1.24 -7.84
C LYS A 299 12.29 0.66 -6.59
N THR A 300 11.76 1.06 -5.44
CA THR A 300 12.00 0.41 -4.16
C THR A 300 10.65 0.02 -3.55
N GLN A 301 10.53 -1.22 -3.09
CA GLN A 301 9.31 -1.76 -2.48
C GLN A 301 9.65 -2.40 -1.13
N LYS A 302 8.74 -2.26 -0.17
CA LYS A 302 8.75 -2.98 1.10
C LYS A 302 7.66 -4.04 1.06
N GLY A 303 7.84 -5.13 1.81
CA GLY A 303 6.91 -6.24 1.79
C GLY A 303 7.34 -7.40 2.67
N ILE A 304 6.85 -8.58 2.32
CA ILE A 304 6.98 -9.80 3.09
C ILE A 304 7.52 -10.90 2.19
N LEU A 305 8.64 -11.50 2.59
CA LEU A 305 9.12 -12.76 2.06
C LEU A 305 8.43 -13.90 2.80
N PHE A 306 7.68 -14.71 2.07
CA PHE A 306 7.12 -15.98 2.54
C PHE A 306 8.11 -17.10 2.25
N SER A 307 8.62 -17.72 3.32
CA SER A 307 9.45 -18.92 3.24
C SER A 307 8.79 -20.07 4.00
N ASN A 308 9.18 -21.31 3.69
CA ASN A 308 8.60 -22.51 4.30
C ASN A 308 8.70 -22.54 5.84
N SER A 309 9.68 -21.84 6.42
CA SER A 309 9.94 -21.86 7.86
C SER A 309 9.40 -20.63 8.58
N ASN A 310 9.54 -19.43 8.00
CA ASN A 310 9.13 -18.17 8.61
C ASN A 310 8.85 -17.11 7.54
N ASN A 311 7.99 -16.15 7.90
CA ASN A 311 7.79 -14.95 7.11
C ASN A 311 8.76 -13.87 7.59
N THR A 312 9.37 -13.15 6.67
CA THR A 312 10.40 -12.14 6.99
C THR A 312 10.05 -10.84 6.28
N GLN A 313 10.20 -9.71 6.96
CA GLN A 313 10.14 -8.42 6.28
C GLN A 313 11.21 -8.35 5.20
N SER A 314 10.81 -7.93 4.02
CA SER A 314 11.69 -7.81 2.87
C SER A 314 11.61 -6.40 2.31
N MET A 315 12.72 -5.93 1.78
CA MET A 315 12.76 -4.77 0.91
C MET A 315 13.46 -5.16 -0.37
N MET A 316 12.94 -4.71 -1.51
CA MET A 316 13.56 -4.88 -2.82
C MET A 316 13.81 -3.52 -3.44
N THR A 317 15.00 -3.31 -4.00
CA THR A 317 15.27 -2.20 -4.93
C THR A 317 15.68 -2.77 -6.28
N LEU A 318 15.01 -2.29 -7.33
CA LEU A 318 15.25 -2.66 -8.71
C LEU A 318 15.91 -1.49 -9.45
N TYR A 319 17.00 -1.80 -10.14
CA TYR A 319 17.67 -0.90 -11.07
C TYR A 319 17.71 -1.51 -12.48
N GLN A 320 17.77 -0.66 -13.50
CA GLN A 320 17.99 -1.06 -14.89
C GLN A 320 19.26 -0.41 -15.44
N SER A 321 19.99 -1.15 -16.26
CA SER A 321 21.20 -0.62 -16.89
C SER A 321 20.89 0.52 -17.86
N LEU A 322 21.69 1.57 -17.81
CA LEU A 322 21.66 2.66 -18.79
C LEU A 322 22.26 2.29 -20.16
N GLY A 323 23.03 1.19 -20.22
CA GLY A 323 23.68 0.71 -21.44
C GLY A 323 22.99 -0.50 -22.08
N ASN A 324 22.11 -1.18 -21.35
CA ASN A 324 21.45 -2.41 -21.79
C ASN A 324 20.07 -2.56 -21.13
N GLU A 325 19.01 -2.25 -21.88
CA GLU A 325 17.62 -2.28 -21.38
C GLU A 325 17.15 -3.65 -20.88
N THR A 326 17.82 -4.74 -21.26
CA THR A 326 17.47 -6.10 -20.80
C THR A 326 18.18 -6.49 -19.51
N GLU A 327 19.10 -5.68 -19.01
CA GLU A 327 19.90 -5.99 -17.83
C GLU A 327 19.45 -5.18 -16.61
N TYR A 328 19.27 -5.89 -15.50
CA TYR A 328 18.73 -5.35 -14.26
C TYR A 328 19.63 -5.71 -13.09
N LEU A 329 19.61 -4.84 -12.07
CA LEU A 329 20.19 -5.12 -10.77
C LEU A 329 19.09 -5.19 -9.72
N LEU A 330 19.02 -6.31 -9.01
CA LEU A 330 18.09 -6.53 -7.91
C LEU A 330 18.87 -6.51 -6.59
N LEU A 331 18.40 -5.71 -5.64
CA LEU A 331 18.89 -5.70 -4.27
C LEU A 331 17.76 -6.10 -3.34
N PHE A 332 17.98 -7.10 -2.49
CA PHE A 332 17.05 -7.51 -1.46
C PHE A 332 17.67 -7.32 -0.08
N LYS A 333 16.85 -6.86 0.87
CA LYS A 333 17.14 -6.87 2.30
C LYS A 333 16.05 -7.68 3.01
N ASN A 334 16.40 -8.85 3.49
CA ASN A 334 15.51 -9.79 4.18
C ASN A 334 15.80 -9.77 5.69
N GLY A 335 14.98 -9.07 6.46
CA GLY A 335 15.22 -8.83 7.89
C GLY A 335 16.29 -7.75 8.14
N SER A 336 16.92 -7.76 9.31
CA SER A 336 17.89 -6.74 9.71
C SER A 336 19.24 -6.86 8.98
N GLU A 337 19.72 -8.08 8.75
CA GLU A 337 21.12 -8.33 8.37
C GLU A 337 21.32 -9.15 7.09
N ASN A 338 20.28 -9.71 6.47
CA ASN A 338 20.46 -10.51 5.26
C ASN A 338 20.26 -9.67 4.00
N TYR A 339 21.36 -9.36 3.32
CA TYR A 339 21.34 -8.67 2.04
C TYR A 339 21.71 -9.63 0.92
N SER A 340 20.97 -9.59 -0.18
CA SER A 340 21.34 -10.27 -1.42
C SER A 340 21.27 -9.31 -2.60
N ALA A 341 22.13 -9.56 -3.58
CA ALA A 341 22.18 -8.78 -4.80
C ALA A 341 22.31 -9.71 -5.99
N TYR A 342 21.64 -9.35 -7.08
CA TYR A 342 21.63 -10.15 -8.29
C TYR A 342 21.78 -9.26 -9.52
N LEU A 343 22.69 -9.66 -10.41
CA LEU A 343 22.72 -9.16 -11.78
C LEU A 343 21.82 -10.06 -12.62
N SER A 344 20.87 -9.49 -13.34
CA SER A 344 19.77 -10.25 -13.93
C SER A 344 19.50 -9.85 -15.38
N ASP A 345 19.28 -10.85 -16.23
CA ASP A 345 18.94 -10.66 -17.64
C ASP A 345 17.47 -10.99 -17.88
N HIS A 346 16.76 -10.12 -18.60
CA HIS A 346 15.39 -10.34 -19.01
C HIS A 346 15.29 -11.44 -20.08
N ILE A 347 14.54 -12.50 -19.77
CA ILE A 347 14.21 -13.57 -20.69
C ILE A 347 12.96 -13.18 -21.48
N LYS A 348 13.07 -13.12 -22.80
CA LYS A 348 11.90 -12.90 -23.67
C LYS A 348 10.88 -14.02 -23.49
N GLU A 349 9.61 -13.64 -23.35
CA GLU A 349 8.50 -14.57 -23.15
C GLU A 349 8.43 -15.68 -24.22
N SER A 350 8.76 -15.35 -25.47
CA SER A 350 8.80 -16.32 -26.59
C SER A 350 9.79 -17.47 -26.39
N PHE A 351 10.74 -17.36 -25.46
CA PHE A 351 11.70 -18.41 -25.14
C PHE A 351 11.29 -19.30 -23.98
N ILE A 352 10.18 -18.99 -23.32
CA ILE A 352 9.74 -19.67 -22.11
C ILE A 352 8.68 -20.71 -22.49
N ASN A 353 8.94 -21.97 -22.13
CA ASN A 353 7.94 -23.03 -22.15
C ASN A 353 7.84 -23.65 -20.77
N LEU A 354 6.63 -23.97 -20.33
CA LEU A 354 6.38 -24.46 -18.97
C LEU A 354 5.94 -25.91 -18.99
N ILE A 355 6.55 -26.72 -18.14
CA ILE A 355 6.11 -28.09 -17.88
C ILE A 355 5.78 -28.20 -16.39
N LEU A 356 4.50 -28.33 -16.09
CA LEU A 356 4.03 -28.50 -14.72
C LEU A 356 4.34 -29.92 -14.21
N PRO A 357 4.63 -30.08 -12.90
CA PRO A 357 4.78 -31.41 -12.33
C PRO A 357 3.45 -32.18 -12.48
N ARG A 358 3.53 -33.48 -12.79
CA ARG A 358 2.34 -34.35 -12.69
C ARG A 358 2.02 -34.51 -11.21
N GLY A 359 0.84 -34.06 -10.82
CA GLY A 359 0.32 -34.15 -9.45
C GLY A 359 0.16 -35.57 -8.95
#